data_AF-A0A956K116-F1
#
_entry.id   AF-A0A956K116-F1
#
_cell.length_a   1.000
_cell.length_b   1.000
_cell.length_c   1.000
_cell.angle_alpha   90.00
_cell.angle_beta   90.00
_cell.angle_gamma   90.00
#
_symmetry.space_group_name_H-M   'P 1'
#
loop_
_entity.id
_entity.type
_entity.pdbx_description
1 polymer ?
#
loop_
_entity_poly.entity_id
_entity_poly.type
_entity_poly.pdbx_seq_one_letter_code
_entity_poly.pdbx_strand_id
1 'polypeptide(L)'
;MRISWLAPEVIVAARTALKDRTEDWGGHFTPEFEPPPAPAGLAIPDWAKVTEHVARAEHVTQVLRDQGLEEGLRRFAASPFAIEVATLAAAAHSVDALSFEMCALVLACDIDALVFYAPFLRLLVELGGTDHDRVVSVFEGFCDACVALPSDDPHWRERVGAVRDGLANVYVHAGRLDQGHALFEARHAEEPDDVAVALSASRAFLAAGAVARAVQWLDTAVARA
;
A
#
# COMPACT_ATOMS: atom_id res chain seq x y z
N MET A 1 6.25 10.41 5.22
CA MET A 1 5.36 9.60 4.36
C MET A 1 4.23 9.04 5.21
N ARG A 2 2.97 9.10 4.77
CA ARG A 2 1.86 8.43 5.45
C ARG A 2 1.91 6.94 5.11
N ILE A 3 1.83 6.05 6.10
CA ILE A 3 1.90 4.59 5.90
C ILE A 3 0.66 3.82 6.37
N SER A 4 -0.31 4.50 6.99
CA SER A 4 -1.52 3.87 7.53
C SER A 4 -2.77 4.65 7.13
N TRP A 5 -3.87 3.93 6.88
CA TRP A 5 -5.21 4.47 6.65
C TRP A 5 -5.89 4.95 7.93
N LEU A 6 -5.40 4.51 9.10
CA LEU A 6 -5.97 4.91 10.38
C LEU A 6 -5.96 6.43 10.55
N ALA A 7 -7.06 6.94 11.09
CA ALA A 7 -7.16 8.35 11.46
C ALA A 7 -6.26 8.64 12.68
N PRO A 8 -5.67 9.85 12.79
CA PRO A 8 -4.78 10.18 13.90
C PRO A 8 -5.40 9.92 15.28
N GLU A 9 -6.69 10.19 15.47
CA GLU A 9 -7.42 9.95 16.71
C GLU A 9 -7.53 8.47 17.07
N VAL A 10 -7.66 7.59 16.07
CA VAL A 10 -7.69 6.13 16.27
C VAL A 10 -6.31 5.63 16.69
N ILE A 11 -5.25 6.15 16.07
CA ILE A 11 -3.87 5.83 16.44
C ILE A 11 -3.58 6.28 17.88
N VAL A 12 -4.00 7.50 18.25
CA VAL A 12 -3.82 8.03 19.60
C VAL A 12 -4.58 7.19 20.63
N ALA A 13 -5.83 6.81 20.34
CA ALA A 13 -6.62 5.95 21.20
C ALA A 13 -5.95 4.58 21.42
N ALA A 14 -5.49 3.93 20.34
CA ALA A 14 -4.81 2.64 20.39
C ALA A 14 -3.50 2.72 21.18
N ARG A 15 -2.66 3.73 20.90
CA ARG A 15 -1.42 3.97 21.65
C ARG A 15 -1.68 4.15 23.14
N THR A 16 -2.70 4.93 23.49
CA THR A 16 -3.06 5.19 24.89
C THR A 16 -3.48 3.89 25.59
N ALA A 17 -4.30 3.06 24.95
CA ALA A 17 -4.75 1.79 25.52
C ALA A 17 -3.62 0.75 25.69
N LEU A 18 -2.53 0.87 24.90
CA LEU A 18 -1.38 -0.02 24.95
C LEU A 18 -0.32 0.41 25.97
N LYS A 19 -0.06 1.72 26.06
CA LYS A 19 1.07 2.30 26.82
C LYS A 19 1.10 1.93 28.31
N ASP A 20 -0.04 1.65 28.93
CA ASP A 20 -0.12 1.35 30.36
C ASP A 20 0.12 -0.14 30.68
N ARG A 21 0.35 -0.99 29.68
CA ARG A 21 0.40 -2.46 29.86
C ARG A 21 1.81 -3.04 29.90
N THR A 22 2.80 -2.37 29.31
CA THR A 22 4.20 -2.83 29.26
C THR A 22 5.16 -1.64 29.31
N GLU A 23 6.39 -1.87 29.78
CA GLU A 23 7.43 -0.83 29.82
C GLU A 23 8.04 -0.57 28.43
N ASP A 24 8.06 -1.59 27.57
CA ASP A 24 8.53 -1.51 26.19
C ASP A 24 7.49 -2.10 25.21
N TRP A 25 7.56 -1.69 23.95
CA TRP A 25 6.61 -2.12 22.92
C TRP A 25 6.83 -3.58 22.50
N GLY A 26 8.03 -4.13 22.67
CA GLY A 26 8.32 -5.54 22.39
C GLY A 26 7.59 -6.49 23.35
N GLY A 27 7.38 -6.06 24.59
CA GLY A 27 6.68 -6.79 25.63
C GLY A 27 5.22 -7.13 25.29
N HIS A 28 4.60 -6.38 24.36
CA HIS A 28 3.26 -6.71 23.88
C HIS A 28 3.19 -8.03 23.09
N PHE A 29 4.32 -8.58 22.65
CA PHE A 29 4.38 -9.75 21.79
C PHE A 29 4.95 -10.99 22.51
N THR A 30 4.94 -11.03 23.84
CA THR A 30 5.40 -12.18 24.63
C THR A 30 4.43 -12.45 25.80
N PRO A 31 3.76 -13.62 25.86
CA PRO A 31 3.87 -14.76 24.95
C PRO A 31 3.18 -14.56 23.60
N GLU A 32 2.00 -13.93 23.58
CA GLU A 32 1.23 -13.59 22.37
C GLU A 32 0.61 -12.21 22.54
N PHE A 33 0.30 -11.54 21.43
CA PHE A 33 -0.37 -10.23 21.48
C PHE A 33 -1.79 -10.37 21.98
N GLU A 34 -2.11 -9.67 23.07
CA GLU A 34 -3.46 -9.58 23.62
C GLU A 34 -4.01 -8.16 23.38
N PRO A 35 -5.10 -7.98 22.63
CA PRO A 35 -5.65 -6.66 22.36
C PRO A 35 -6.24 -6.03 23.64
N PRO A 36 -5.99 -4.72 23.90
CA PRO A 36 -6.60 -4.05 25.04
C PRO A 36 -8.12 -3.89 24.84
N PRO A 37 -8.90 -3.64 25.90
CA PRO A 37 -10.31 -3.36 25.77
C PRO A 37 -10.56 -2.12 24.89
N ALA A 38 -11.62 -2.16 24.08
CA ALA A 38 -11.99 -1.05 23.22
C ALA A 38 -12.45 0.15 24.08
N PRO A 39 -12.00 1.38 23.78
CA PRO A 39 -12.46 2.57 24.49
C PRO A 39 -13.96 2.79 24.27
N ALA A 40 -14.64 3.20 25.34
CA ALA A 40 -16.08 3.46 25.29
C ALA A 40 -16.40 4.60 24.31
N GLY A 41 -17.42 4.41 23.46
CA GLY A 41 -17.93 5.45 22.56
C GLY A 41 -17.18 5.61 21.23
N LEU A 42 -16.11 4.85 20.99
CA LEU A 42 -15.42 4.80 19.71
C LEU A 42 -15.87 3.55 18.93
N ALA A 43 -16.66 3.76 17.87
CA ALA A 43 -17.03 2.71 16.95
C ALA A 43 -15.86 2.44 15.98
N ILE A 44 -14.89 1.66 16.42
CA ILE A 44 -13.74 1.24 15.60
C ILE A 44 -13.97 -0.22 15.19
N PRO A 45 -14.23 -0.49 13.90
CA PRO A 45 -14.28 -1.86 13.40
C PRO A 45 -12.94 -2.56 13.67
N ASP A 46 -13.01 -3.77 14.24
CA ASP A 46 -11.85 -4.63 14.52
C ASP A 46 -10.73 -3.97 15.36
N TRP A 47 -11.09 -3.53 16.57
CA TRP A 47 -10.16 -2.93 17.53
C TRP A 47 -8.92 -3.79 17.82
N ALA A 48 -9.06 -5.12 17.78
CA ALA A 48 -7.95 -6.04 17.98
C ALA A 48 -6.88 -5.86 16.89
N LYS A 49 -7.29 -5.88 15.62
CA LYS A 49 -6.38 -5.64 14.49
C LYS A 49 -5.77 -4.25 14.52
N VAL A 50 -6.56 -3.22 14.86
CA VAL A 50 -6.07 -1.83 14.96
C VAL A 50 -4.97 -1.70 16.02
N THR A 51 -5.19 -2.28 17.19
CA THR A 51 -4.21 -2.19 18.29
C THR A 51 -2.95 -3.00 18.01
N GLU A 52 -3.07 -4.17 17.37
CA GLU A 52 -1.90 -4.95 16.94
C GLU A 52 -1.09 -4.18 15.89
N HIS A 53 -1.75 -3.63 14.87
CA HIS A 53 -1.12 -2.81 13.82
C HIS A 53 -0.33 -1.63 14.43
N VAL A 54 -0.94 -0.93 15.40
CA VAL A 54 -0.30 0.18 16.10
C VAL A 54 0.87 -0.31 16.97
N ALA A 55 0.69 -1.38 17.75
CA ALA A 55 1.75 -1.93 18.59
C ALA A 55 2.98 -2.33 17.76
N ARG A 56 2.78 -2.95 16.59
CA ARG A 56 3.84 -3.35 15.67
C ARG A 56 4.59 -2.14 15.11
N ALA A 57 3.87 -1.12 14.64
CA ALA A 57 4.47 0.12 14.16
C ALA A 57 5.28 0.83 15.26
N GLU A 58 4.76 0.88 16.48
CA GLU A 58 5.45 1.49 17.63
C GLU A 58 6.68 0.70 18.05
N HIS A 59 6.64 -0.63 18.00
CA HIS A 59 7.79 -1.46 18.30
C HIS A 59 8.94 -1.19 17.33
N VAL A 60 8.67 -1.13 16.03
CA VAL A 60 9.68 -0.73 15.03
C VAL A 60 10.18 0.69 15.29
N THR A 61 9.27 1.63 15.56
CA THR A 61 9.62 3.03 15.84
C THR A 61 10.51 3.17 17.08
N GLN A 62 10.24 2.40 18.14
CA GLN A 62 11.06 2.37 19.35
C GLN A 62 12.47 1.87 19.04
N VAL A 63 12.62 0.75 18.33
CA VAL A 63 13.94 0.23 17.96
C VAL A 63 14.70 1.22 17.08
N LEU A 64 14.04 1.83 16.09
CA LEU A 64 14.67 2.83 15.22
C LEU A 64 15.16 4.05 15.99
N ARG A 65 14.36 4.54 16.95
CA ARG A 65 14.72 5.68 17.80
C ARG A 65 15.87 5.34 18.74
N ASP A 66 15.83 4.17 19.36
CA ASP A 66 16.74 3.81 20.46
C ASP A 66 18.06 3.20 19.94
N GLN A 67 18.03 2.54 18.77
CA GLN A 67 19.15 1.75 18.24
C GLN A 67 19.49 2.03 16.75
N GLY A 68 18.69 2.83 16.06
CA GLY A 68 18.97 3.25 14.68
C GLY A 68 18.47 2.31 13.58
N LEU A 69 18.65 2.74 12.32
CA LEU A 69 18.13 2.07 11.13
C LEU A 69 18.76 0.69 10.88
N GLU A 70 20.06 0.54 11.11
CA GLU A 70 20.77 -0.72 10.92
C GLU A 70 20.21 -1.84 11.79
N GLU A 71 19.96 -1.54 13.07
CA GLU A 71 19.34 -2.49 13.99
C GLU A 71 17.88 -2.77 13.63
N GLY A 72 17.14 -1.75 13.18
CA GLY A 72 15.78 -1.92 12.66
C GLY A 72 15.73 -2.88 11.47
N LEU A 73 16.67 -2.75 10.52
CA LEU A 73 16.83 -3.67 9.39
C LEU A 73 17.13 -5.08 9.87
N ARG A 74 18.09 -5.24 10.78
CA ARG A 74 18.48 -6.55 11.33
C ARG A 74 17.32 -7.28 11.98
N ARG A 75 16.41 -6.57 12.65
CA ARG A 75 15.27 -7.17 13.37
C ARG A 75 14.04 -7.38 12.49
N PHE A 76 13.70 -6.42 11.64
CA PHE A 76 12.37 -6.37 11.00
C PHE A 76 12.39 -6.56 9.47
N ALA A 77 13.55 -6.62 8.81
CA ALA A 77 13.60 -6.82 7.36
C ALA A 77 13.11 -8.22 6.90
N ALA A 78 12.94 -9.17 7.82
CA ALA A 78 12.34 -10.47 7.54
C ALA A 78 10.94 -10.62 8.15
N SER A 79 10.33 -9.52 8.61
CA SER A 79 9.00 -9.56 9.20
C SER A 79 7.95 -9.92 8.13
N PRO A 80 7.02 -10.84 8.43
CA PRO A 80 5.88 -11.09 7.55
C PRO A 80 4.83 -9.97 7.63
N PHE A 81 4.91 -9.08 8.61
CA PHE A 81 3.91 -8.05 8.87
C PHE A 81 4.20 -6.78 8.07
N ALA A 82 3.32 -6.48 7.11
CA ALA A 82 3.48 -5.33 6.22
C ALA A 82 3.70 -4.00 6.95
N ILE A 83 3.02 -3.77 8.09
CA ILE A 83 3.18 -2.53 8.86
C ILE A 83 4.58 -2.38 9.46
N GLU A 84 5.24 -3.46 9.88
CA GLU A 84 6.59 -3.40 10.43
C GLU A 84 7.59 -3.01 9.33
N VAL A 85 7.50 -3.70 8.19
CA VAL A 85 8.35 -3.42 7.02
C VAL A 85 8.07 -2.03 6.45
N ALA A 86 6.80 -1.61 6.38
CA ALA A 86 6.40 -0.28 5.93
C ALA A 86 6.94 0.83 6.83
N THR A 87 6.93 0.62 8.15
CA THR A 87 7.50 1.56 9.12
C THR A 87 9.01 1.69 8.93
N LEU A 88 9.70 0.56 8.74
CA LEU A 88 11.14 0.52 8.45
C LEU A 88 11.49 1.22 7.13
N ALA A 89 10.74 0.94 6.06
CA ALA A 89 10.91 1.60 4.76
C ALA A 89 10.63 3.10 4.83
N ALA A 90 9.64 3.54 5.60
CA ALA A 90 9.37 4.96 5.79
C ALA A 90 10.50 5.68 6.54
N ALA A 91 11.12 5.03 7.52
CA ALA A 91 12.30 5.56 8.20
C ALA A 91 13.52 5.63 7.28
N ALA A 92 13.76 4.60 6.45
CA ALA A 92 14.81 4.64 5.44
C ALA A 92 14.58 5.76 4.42
N HIS A 93 13.34 6.00 4.01
CA HIS A 93 12.98 7.12 3.12
C HIS A 93 13.28 8.48 3.75
N SER A 94 13.11 8.67 5.07
CA SER A 94 13.36 9.98 5.69
C SER A 94 14.85 10.32 5.81
N VAL A 95 15.74 9.36 5.53
CA VAL A 95 17.20 9.54 5.55
C VAL A 95 17.85 9.21 4.20
N ASP A 96 17.06 9.21 3.11
CA ASP A 96 17.50 8.92 1.75
C ASP A 96 18.24 7.57 1.59
N ALA A 97 17.91 6.59 2.44
CA ALA A 97 18.47 5.24 2.43
C ALA A 97 17.51 4.18 1.86
N LEU A 98 16.32 4.59 1.42
CA LEU A 98 15.33 3.67 0.86
C LEU A 98 15.83 3.08 -0.46
N SER A 99 15.73 1.75 -0.59
CA SER A 99 16.05 1.03 -1.82
C SER A 99 14.82 0.40 -2.47
N PHE A 100 14.95 0.02 -3.74
CA PHE A 100 13.93 -0.74 -4.46
C PHE A 100 13.54 -2.01 -3.69
N GLU A 101 14.52 -2.75 -3.14
CA GLU A 101 14.27 -3.99 -2.39
C GLU A 101 13.40 -3.75 -1.16
N MET A 102 13.61 -2.64 -0.45
CA MET A 102 12.81 -2.32 0.74
C MET A 102 11.37 -2.02 0.36
N CYS A 103 11.13 -1.30 -0.74
CA CYS A 103 9.78 -1.09 -1.27
C CYS A 103 9.14 -2.39 -1.75
N ALA A 104 9.87 -3.20 -2.50
CA ALA A 104 9.39 -4.48 -2.99
C ALA A 104 9.02 -5.43 -1.84
N LEU A 105 9.79 -5.42 -0.76
CA LEU A 105 9.52 -6.22 0.43
C LEU A 105 8.20 -5.81 1.10
N VAL A 106 7.90 -4.51 1.24
CA VAL A 106 6.60 -4.04 1.78
C VAL A 106 5.43 -4.61 0.97
N LEU A 107 5.59 -4.67 -0.35
CA LEU A 107 4.57 -5.16 -1.29
C LEU A 107 4.50 -6.69 -1.39
N ALA A 108 5.50 -7.39 -0.86
CA ALA A 108 5.53 -8.86 -0.81
C ALA A 108 4.99 -9.44 0.51
N CYS A 109 4.81 -8.60 1.54
CA CYS A 109 4.19 -9.01 2.81
C CYS A 109 2.70 -9.35 2.63
N ASP A 110 2.15 -10.08 3.61
CA ASP A 110 0.71 -10.30 3.70
C ASP A 110 -0.04 -8.96 3.74
N ILE A 111 -1.13 -8.88 2.98
CA ILE A 111 -1.87 -7.63 2.80
C ILE A 111 -2.53 -7.20 4.12
N ASP A 112 -2.06 -6.08 4.65
CA ASP A 112 -2.68 -5.40 5.77
C ASP A 112 -3.56 -4.26 5.26
N ALA A 113 -4.88 -4.42 5.35
CA ALA A 113 -5.86 -3.43 4.91
C ALA A 113 -5.73 -2.05 5.61
N LEU A 114 -5.04 -2.00 6.76
CA LEU A 114 -4.75 -0.75 7.47
C LEU A 114 -3.52 -0.02 6.91
N VAL A 115 -2.64 -0.68 6.15
CA VAL A 115 -1.48 -0.05 5.50
C VAL A 115 -1.92 0.76 4.28
N PHE A 116 -1.34 1.96 4.14
CA PHE A 116 -1.52 2.80 2.97
C PHE A 116 -0.44 2.50 1.94
N TYR A 117 -0.71 1.60 0.99
CA TYR A 117 0.28 1.10 0.02
C TYR A 117 0.60 2.06 -1.14
N ALA A 118 -0.25 3.05 -1.44
CA ALA A 118 -0.08 3.92 -2.59
C ALA A 118 1.29 4.65 -2.66
N PRO A 119 1.85 5.16 -1.54
CA PRO A 119 3.20 5.74 -1.55
C PRO A 119 4.29 4.73 -1.93
N PHE A 120 4.17 3.47 -1.51
CA PHE A 120 5.15 2.43 -1.81
C PHE A 120 5.09 1.99 -3.27
N LEU A 121 3.89 1.88 -3.86
CA LEU A 121 3.74 1.60 -5.29
C LEU A 121 4.36 2.71 -6.16
N ARG A 122 4.16 3.98 -5.77
CA ARG A 122 4.80 5.12 -6.44
C ARG A 122 6.33 5.05 -6.31
N LEU A 123 6.83 4.83 -5.10
CA LEU A 123 8.26 4.73 -4.82
C LEU A 123 8.91 3.54 -5.54
N LEU A 124 8.20 2.41 -5.66
CA LEU A 124 8.66 1.25 -6.42
C LEU A 124 8.96 1.63 -7.88
N VAL A 125 8.05 2.36 -8.53
CA VAL A 125 8.23 2.83 -9.92
C VAL A 125 9.40 3.83 -10.00
N GLU A 126 9.47 4.78 -9.06
CA GLU A 126 10.55 5.79 -9.02
C GLU A 126 11.94 5.15 -8.82
N LEU A 127 12.05 4.21 -7.89
CA LEU A 127 13.30 3.51 -7.54
C LEU A 127 13.71 2.47 -8.59
N GLY A 128 12.75 1.89 -9.30
CA GLY A 128 13.02 0.93 -10.37
C GLY A 128 13.70 1.56 -11.59
N GLY A 129 13.55 2.88 -11.77
CA GLY A 129 14.18 3.61 -12.86
C GLY A 129 13.82 3.01 -14.22
N THR A 130 14.80 2.44 -14.92
CA THR A 130 14.62 1.83 -16.25
C THR A 130 14.34 0.32 -16.21
N ASP A 131 14.40 -0.33 -15.03
CA ASP A 131 14.15 -1.76 -14.89
C ASP A 131 12.64 -2.04 -14.80
N HIS A 132 11.96 -1.79 -15.92
CA HIS A 132 10.51 -1.88 -15.99
C HIS A 132 9.99 -3.30 -15.76
N ASP A 133 10.72 -4.32 -16.22
CA ASP A 133 10.29 -5.72 -16.06
C ASP A 133 10.25 -6.11 -14.58
N ARG A 134 11.22 -5.64 -13.80
CA ARG A 134 11.27 -5.87 -12.37
C ARG A 134 10.17 -5.13 -11.62
N VAL A 135 9.93 -3.86 -11.95
CA VAL A 135 8.81 -3.08 -11.39
C VAL A 135 7.48 -3.78 -11.67
N VAL A 136 7.25 -4.17 -12.93
CA VAL A 136 6.05 -4.89 -13.37
C VAL A 136 5.86 -6.16 -12.55
N SER A 137 6.89 -6.99 -12.42
CA SER A 137 6.79 -8.27 -11.70
C SER A 137 6.38 -8.11 -10.22
N VAL A 138 6.94 -7.11 -9.52
CA VAL A 138 6.55 -6.81 -8.13
C VAL A 138 5.11 -6.30 -8.06
N PHE A 139 4.72 -5.42 -9.00
CA PHE A 139 3.39 -4.83 -9.05
C PHE A 139 2.31 -5.88 -9.36
N GLU A 140 2.58 -6.79 -10.30
CA GLU A 140 1.72 -7.94 -10.62
C GLU A 140 1.49 -8.81 -9.38
N GLY A 141 2.57 -9.20 -8.68
CA GLY A 141 2.45 -10.00 -7.45
C GLY A 141 1.63 -9.32 -6.35
N PHE A 142 1.82 -8.01 -6.16
CA PHE A 142 1.01 -7.23 -5.21
C PHE A 142 -0.46 -7.15 -5.63
N CYS A 143 -0.73 -6.97 -6.92
CA CYS A 143 -2.09 -6.94 -7.46
C CYS A 143 -2.79 -8.29 -7.24
N ASP A 144 -2.11 -9.41 -7.53
CA ASP A 144 -2.64 -10.75 -7.31
C ASP A 144 -2.95 -11.01 -5.82
N ALA A 145 -2.06 -10.57 -4.92
CA ALA A 145 -2.27 -10.66 -3.48
C ALA A 145 -3.50 -9.83 -3.02
N CYS A 146 -3.67 -8.62 -3.55
CA CYS A 146 -4.84 -7.79 -3.28
C CYS A 146 -6.14 -8.45 -3.76
N VAL A 147 -6.14 -9.05 -4.95
CA VAL A 147 -7.31 -9.73 -5.52
C VAL A 147 -7.66 -11.00 -4.74
N ALA A 148 -6.66 -11.73 -4.25
CA ALA A 148 -6.86 -12.96 -3.51
C ALA A 148 -7.38 -12.74 -2.08
N LEU A 149 -7.21 -11.54 -1.50
CA LEU A 149 -7.66 -11.24 -0.15
C LEU A 149 -9.19 -11.03 -0.09
N PRO A 150 -9.95 -11.91 0.58
CA PRO A 150 -11.35 -11.62 0.90
C PRO A 150 -11.43 -10.48 1.91
N SER A 151 -12.30 -9.51 1.66
CA SER A 151 -12.50 -8.37 2.55
C SER A 151 -13.96 -7.97 2.59
N ASP A 152 -14.45 -7.71 3.80
CA ASP A 152 -15.79 -7.18 4.06
C ASP A 152 -15.82 -5.64 4.04
N ASP A 153 -14.68 -4.97 3.82
CA ASP A 153 -14.63 -3.51 3.64
C ASP A 153 -15.38 -3.12 2.36
N PRO A 154 -16.45 -2.30 2.44
CA PRO A 154 -17.21 -1.88 1.27
C PRO A 154 -16.37 -1.15 0.23
N HIS A 155 -15.26 -0.51 0.64
CA HIS A 155 -14.33 0.18 -0.25
C HIS A 155 -13.20 -0.72 -0.77
N TRP A 156 -13.14 -2.00 -0.39
CA TRP A 156 -12.07 -2.89 -0.81
C TRP A 156 -12.00 -3.03 -2.33
N ARG A 157 -13.16 -3.19 -2.98
CA ARG A 157 -13.24 -3.32 -4.45
C ARG A 157 -12.64 -2.10 -5.15
N GLU A 158 -12.98 -0.90 -4.69
CA GLU A 158 -12.46 0.36 -5.23
C GLU A 158 -10.93 0.45 -5.07
N ARG A 159 -10.41 0.01 -3.91
CA ARG A 159 -8.95 -0.02 -3.67
C ARG A 159 -8.23 -1.00 -4.59
N VAL A 160 -8.77 -2.21 -4.75
CA VAL A 160 -8.22 -3.20 -5.69
C VAL A 160 -8.28 -2.69 -7.13
N GLY A 161 -9.37 -2.01 -7.50
CA GLY A 161 -9.52 -1.32 -8.78
C GLY A 161 -8.41 -0.29 -9.02
N ALA A 162 -8.16 0.60 -8.05
CA ALA A 162 -7.10 1.59 -8.13
C ALA A 162 -5.69 0.96 -8.25
N VAL A 163 -5.44 -0.17 -7.61
CA VAL A 163 -4.18 -0.92 -7.76
C VAL A 163 -4.05 -1.47 -9.19
N ARG A 164 -5.12 -2.05 -9.75
CA ARG A 164 -5.15 -2.55 -11.13
C ARG A 164 -4.96 -1.44 -12.17
N ASP A 165 -5.56 -0.27 -11.95
CA ASP A 165 -5.36 0.91 -12.80
C ASP A 165 -3.90 1.37 -12.75
N GLY A 166 -3.28 1.29 -11.56
CA GLY A 166 -1.85 1.50 -11.35
C GLY A 166 -0.99 0.52 -12.16
N LEU A 167 -1.31 -0.78 -12.12
CA LEU A 167 -0.62 -1.81 -12.89
C LEU A 167 -0.76 -1.57 -14.41
N ALA A 168 -1.96 -1.21 -14.87
CA ALA A 168 -2.20 -0.87 -16.28
C ALA A 168 -1.32 0.30 -16.73
N ASN A 169 -1.20 1.34 -15.89
CA ASN A 169 -0.30 2.45 -16.16
C ASN A 169 1.18 2.03 -16.20
N VAL A 170 1.60 1.16 -15.28
CA VAL A 170 2.97 0.60 -15.29
C VAL A 170 3.25 -0.19 -16.56
N TYR A 171 2.31 -1.00 -17.06
CA TYR A 171 2.46 -1.67 -18.36
C TYR A 171 2.66 -0.67 -19.50
N VAL A 172 1.85 0.39 -19.55
CA VAL A 172 1.96 1.42 -20.59
C VAL A 172 3.33 2.11 -20.53
N HIS A 173 3.80 2.49 -19.35
CA HIS A 173 5.13 3.08 -19.17
C HIS A 173 6.28 2.12 -19.50
N ALA A 174 6.09 0.83 -19.27
CA ALA A 174 7.03 -0.23 -19.66
C ALA A 174 7.05 -0.50 -21.18
N GLY A 175 6.24 0.20 -21.98
CA GLY A 175 6.10 -0.04 -23.42
C GLY A 175 5.22 -1.25 -23.77
N ARG A 176 4.60 -1.89 -22.76
CA ARG A 176 3.68 -3.03 -22.90
C ARG A 176 2.26 -2.53 -23.19
N LEU A 177 2.13 -1.74 -24.26
CA LEU A 177 0.93 -0.95 -24.55
C LEU A 177 -0.34 -1.80 -24.66
N ASP A 178 -0.24 -3.01 -25.21
CA ASP A 178 -1.40 -3.91 -25.39
C ASP A 178 -1.86 -4.52 -24.07
N GLN A 179 -0.93 -4.88 -23.17
CA GLN A 179 -1.26 -5.37 -21.83
C GLN A 179 -1.92 -4.28 -20.99
N GLY A 180 -1.36 -3.07 -21.03
CA GLY A 180 -1.96 -1.91 -20.38
C GLY A 180 -3.35 -1.59 -20.93
N HIS A 181 -3.53 -1.67 -22.25
CA HIS A 181 -4.84 -1.46 -22.89
C HIS A 181 -5.87 -2.47 -22.44
N ALA A 182 -5.55 -3.77 -22.52
CA ALA A 182 -6.45 -4.84 -22.14
C ALA A 182 -6.88 -4.74 -20.66
N LEU A 183 -5.97 -4.33 -19.77
CA LEU A 183 -6.30 -4.14 -18.36
C LEU A 183 -7.21 -2.92 -18.13
N PHE A 184 -6.95 -1.79 -18.81
CA PHE A 184 -7.87 -0.65 -18.76
C PHE A 184 -9.26 -0.98 -19.33
N GLU A 185 -9.34 -1.75 -20.43
CA GLU A 185 -10.61 -2.21 -20.98
C GLU A 185 -11.39 -3.09 -19.99
N ALA A 186 -10.71 -4.05 -19.35
CA ALA A 186 -11.34 -4.90 -18.33
C ALA A 186 -11.85 -4.07 -17.15
N ARG A 187 -11.04 -3.12 -16.65
CA ARG A 187 -11.42 -2.21 -15.56
C ARG A 187 -12.61 -1.33 -15.91
N HIS A 188 -12.61 -0.78 -17.12
CA HIS A 188 -13.70 0.05 -17.62
C HIS A 188 -15.00 -0.75 -17.83
N ALA A 189 -14.91 -2.05 -18.10
CA ALA A 189 -16.07 -2.93 -18.19
C ALA A 189 -16.65 -3.29 -16.81
N GLU A 190 -15.82 -3.35 -15.76
CA GLU A 190 -16.25 -3.58 -14.37
C GLU A 190 -17.02 -2.37 -13.81
N GLU A 191 -16.61 -1.15 -14.18
CA GLU A 191 -17.18 0.11 -13.68
C GLU A 191 -17.53 1.05 -14.84
N PRO A 192 -18.55 0.72 -15.65
CA PRO A 192 -18.82 1.45 -16.88
C PRO A 192 -19.22 2.92 -16.66
N ASP A 193 -19.76 3.26 -15.50
CA ASP A 193 -20.17 4.64 -15.22
C ASP A 193 -19.02 5.49 -14.64
N ASP A 194 -17.86 4.89 -14.36
CA ASP A 194 -16.70 5.62 -13.83
C ASP A 194 -15.81 6.15 -14.96
N VAL A 195 -15.85 7.47 -15.15
CA VAL A 195 -14.99 8.19 -16.10
C VAL A 195 -13.51 8.17 -15.69
N ALA A 196 -13.18 7.89 -14.43
CA ALA A 196 -11.82 7.94 -13.91
C ALA A 196 -10.89 6.92 -14.57
N VAL A 197 -11.38 5.71 -14.87
CA VAL A 197 -10.60 4.69 -15.58
C VAL A 197 -10.23 5.18 -16.99
N ALA A 198 -11.20 5.73 -17.72
CA ALA A 198 -10.98 6.24 -19.07
C ALA A 198 -10.02 7.45 -19.09
N LEU A 199 -10.15 8.38 -18.14
CA LEU A 199 -9.22 9.50 -17.99
C LEU A 199 -7.80 9.03 -17.62
N SER A 200 -7.70 8.03 -16.75
CA SER A 200 -6.41 7.43 -16.34
C SER A 200 -5.73 6.73 -17.52
N ALA A 201 -6.48 5.94 -18.29
CA ALA A 201 -6.00 5.28 -19.50
C ALA A 201 -5.51 6.30 -20.54
N SER A 202 -6.30 7.36 -20.79
CA SER A 202 -5.90 8.42 -21.71
C SER A 202 -4.58 9.06 -21.29
N ARG A 203 -4.48 9.46 -20.02
CA ARG A 203 -3.26 10.06 -19.46
C ARG A 203 -2.05 9.14 -19.61
N ALA A 204 -2.20 7.85 -19.29
CA ALA A 204 -1.14 6.86 -19.41
C ALA A 204 -0.63 6.75 -20.86
N PHE A 205 -1.54 6.56 -21.83
CA PHE A 205 -1.17 6.46 -23.24
C PHE A 205 -0.57 7.75 -23.81
N LEU A 206 -1.08 8.91 -23.37
CA LEU A 206 -0.52 10.20 -23.78
C LEU A 206 0.92 10.36 -23.29
N ALA A 207 1.19 10.00 -22.03
CA ALA A 207 2.53 10.05 -21.44
C ALA A 207 3.51 9.09 -22.14
N ALA A 208 3.02 7.96 -22.66
CA ALA A 208 3.81 7.02 -23.47
C ALA A 208 3.91 7.41 -24.97
N GLY A 209 3.34 8.54 -25.38
CA GLY A 209 3.36 8.99 -26.79
C GLY A 209 2.38 8.25 -27.71
N ALA A 210 1.51 7.39 -27.18
CA ALA A 210 0.50 6.65 -27.92
C ALA A 210 -0.77 7.50 -28.14
N VAL A 211 -0.61 8.64 -28.84
CA VAL A 211 -1.64 9.69 -28.96
C VAL A 211 -2.99 9.17 -29.47
N ALA A 212 -3.01 8.28 -30.46
CA ALA A 212 -4.26 7.73 -30.99
C ALA A 212 -5.06 6.96 -29.93
N ARG A 213 -4.41 6.13 -29.10
CA ARG A 213 -5.04 5.42 -27.99
C ARG A 213 -5.48 6.38 -26.89
N ALA A 214 -4.69 7.43 -26.64
CA ALA A 214 -5.05 8.44 -25.66
C ALA A 214 -6.35 9.19 -26.04
N VAL A 215 -6.50 9.55 -27.31
CA VAL A 215 -7.72 10.18 -27.84
C VAL A 215 -8.92 9.23 -27.79
N GLN A 216 -8.75 7.96 -28.17
CA GLN A 216 -9.81 6.95 -28.06
C GLN A 216 -10.37 6.84 -26.63
N TRP A 217 -9.49 6.86 -25.63
CA TRP A 217 -9.90 6.83 -24.22
C TRP A 217 -10.54 8.15 -23.75
N LEU A 218 -10.15 9.30 -24.31
CA LEU A 218 -10.87 10.57 -24.06
C LEU A 218 -12.27 10.55 -24.65
N ASP A 219 -12.45 10.06 -25.87
CA ASP A 219 -13.77 9.94 -26.50
C ASP A 219 -14.68 9.00 -25.67
N THR A 220 -14.09 7.94 -25.11
CA THR A 220 -14.77 7.03 -24.20
C THR A 220 -15.21 7.72 -22.90
N ALA A 221 -14.36 8.59 -22.33
CA ALA A 221 -14.72 9.38 -21.15
C ALA A 221 -15.81 10.41 -21.46
N VAL A 222 -15.71 11.12 -22.59
CA VAL A 222 -16.68 12.14 -23.03
C VAL A 222 -18.06 11.54 -23.31
N ALA A 223 -18.12 10.33 -23.89
CA ALA A 223 -19.38 9.66 -24.15
C ALA A 223 -20.20 9.33 -22.87
N ARG A 224 -19.58 9.44 -21.68
CA ARG A 224 -20.16 9.03 -20.40
C ARG A 224 -20.20 10.15 -19.34
N ALA A 225 -19.72 11.35 -19.67
CA ALA A 225 -19.77 12.56 -18.83
C ALA A 225 -21.06 13.35 -19.04
#